data_AF-A0A7C2Q7C5-F1
#
_entry.id   AF-A0A7C2Q7C5-F1
#
_cell.length_a   1.000
_cell.length_b   1.000
_cell.length_c   1.000
_cell.angle_alpha   90.00
_cell.angle_beta   90.00
_cell.angle_gamma   90.00
#
_symmetry.space_group_name_H-M   'P 1'
#
loop_
_entity.id
_entity.type
_entity.pdbx_description
1 polymer ?
#
loop_
_entity_poly.entity_id
_entity_poly.type
_entity_poly.pdbx_seq_one_letter_code
_entity_poly.pdbx_strand_id
1 'polypeptide(L)'
;MKEYGSLFLTVIAIFLLLAAGAYFSTTFEEHRTFLELFFLAGALLFVFSVLVIFSAIGFKSFALFLTLFAAIVLVVFGIEGTLLVVGMTYFFWGSIFAMEVLLFYNGVVSAQKWFEERYTYKSFKHEYYAFYPMMLMLYVLLEWIPHFFYRERLLKFSPSKVLEVMKGILKPR
;
A
#
# COMPACT_ATOMS: atom_id res chain seq x y z
N MET A 1 -10.18 -14.69 -12.73
CA MET A 1 -11.34 -13.84 -13.09
C MET A 1 -12.58 -14.09 -12.21
N LYS A 2 -12.92 -15.33 -11.82
CA LYS A 2 -14.09 -15.61 -10.95
C LYS A 2 -14.00 -14.99 -9.54
N GLU A 3 -12.81 -14.96 -8.93
CA GLU A 3 -12.60 -14.41 -7.57
C GLU A 3 -12.78 -12.88 -7.48
N TYR A 4 -12.43 -12.14 -8.54
CA TYR A 4 -12.67 -10.70 -8.61
C TYR A 4 -14.17 -10.38 -8.70
N GLY A 5 -14.94 -11.26 -9.38
CA GLY A 5 -16.40 -11.13 -9.47
C GLY A 5 -17.11 -11.33 -8.13
N SER A 6 -16.65 -12.28 -7.31
CA SER A 6 -17.22 -12.49 -5.98
C SER A 6 -16.92 -11.34 -5.03
N LEU A 7 -15.69 -10.80 -5.04
CA LEU A 7 -15.34 -9.62 -4.24
C LEU A 7 -16.17 -8.39 -4.62
N PHE A 8 -16.36 -8.14 -5.93
CA PHE A 8 -17.19 -7.04 -6.40
C PHE A 8 -18.65 -7.18 -5.97
N LEU A 9 -19.21 -8.39 -6.04
CA LEU A 9 -20.56 -8.68 -5.55
C LEU A 9 -20.69 -8.49 -4.03
N THR A 10 -19.69 -8.90 -3.26
CA THR A 10 -19.67 -8.69 -1.81
C THR A 10 -19.67 -7.20 -1.47
N VAL A 11 -18.86 -6.40 -2.16
CA VAL A 11 -18.83 -4.94 -1.99
C VAL A 11 -20.21 -4.35 -2.25
N ILE A 12 -20.83 -4.67 -3.39
CA ILE A 12 -22.17 -4.16 -3.73
C ILE A 12 -23.19 -4.59 -2.66
N ALA A 13 -23.15 -5.85 -2.23
CA ALA A 13 -24.06 -6.35 -1.21
C ALA A 13 -23.95 -5.57 0.12
N ILE A 14 -22.72 -5.22 0.55
CA ILE A 14 -22.51 -4.40 1.75
C ILE A 14 -23.17 -3.02 1.59
N PHE A 15 -22.96 -2.32 0.48
CA PHE A 15 -23.58 -1.01 0.25
C PHE A 15 -25.10 -1.08 0.16
N LEU A 16 -25.64 -2.11 -0.49
CA LEU A 16 -27.09 -2.33 -0.57
C LEU A 16 -27.70 -2.64 0.80
N LEU A 17 -27.03 -3.44 1.64
CA LEU A 17 -27.48 -3.73 3.00
C LEU A 17 -27.45 -2.50 3.89
N LEU A 18 -26.39 -1.68 3.80
CA LEU A 18 -26.29 -0.42 4.55
C LEU A 18 -27.37 0.58 4.10
N ALA A 19 -27.62 0.70 2.80
CA ALA A 19 -28.69 1.55 2.26
C ALA A 19 -30.09 1.05 2.65
N ALA A 20 -30.33 -0.27 2.61
CA ALA A 20 -31.57 -0.86 3.08
C ALA A 20 -31.76 -0.65 4.59
N GLY A 21 -30.70 -0.82 5.39
CA GLY A 21 -30.71 -0.53 6.82
C GLY A 21 -31.08 0.92 7.12
N ALA A 22 -30.54 1.87 6.36
CA ALA A 22 -30.92 3.28 6.46
C ALA A 22 -32.37 3.54 5.99
N TYR A 23 -32.87 2.84 4.97
CA TYR A 23 -34.24 3.05 4.47
C TYR A 23 -35.31 2.47 5.40
N PHE A 24 -35.05 1.30 5.99
CA PHE A 24 -35.99 0.60 6.87
C PHE A 24 -35.81 0.93 8.37
N SER A 25 -34.84 1.79 8.73
CA SER A 25 -34.62 2.21 10.12
C SER A 25 -35.85 2.93 10.67
N THR A 26 -36.26 2.57 11.88
CA THR A 26 -37.47 3.13 12.51
C THR A 26 -37.17 4.34 13.40
N THR A 27 -35.90 4.53 13.76
CA THR A 27 -35.44 5.64 14.61
C THR A 27 -34.40 6.51 13.90
N PHE A 28 -34.33 7.79 14.30
CA PHE A 28 -33.38 8.75 13.74
C PHE A 28 -31.92 8.37 14.02
N GLU A 29 -31.62 7.84 15.21
CA GLU A 29 -30.26 7.42 15.57
C GLU A 29 -29.81 6.22 14.72
N GLU A 30 -30.67 5.21 14.51
CA GLU A 30 -30.36 4.09 13.61
C GLU A 30 -30.11 4.56 12.19
N HIS A 31 -30.95 5.46 11.67
CA HIS A 31 -30.79 6.05 10.34
C HIS A 31 -29.42 6.73 10.21
N ARG A 32 -29.05 7.55 11.20
CA ARG A 32 -27.77 8.26 11.23
C ARG A 32 -26.60 7.28 11.26
N THR A 33 -26.65 6.25 12.10
CA THR A 33 -25.58 5.23 12.21
C THR A 33 -25.38 4.47 10.90
N PHE A 34 -26.46 4.04 10.22
CA PHE A 34 -26.32 3.36 8.92
C PHE A 34 -25.70 4.26 7.86
N LEU A 35 -26.06 5.55 7.83
CA LEU A 35 -25.44 6.51 6.93
C LEU A 35 -23.97 6.76 7.28
N GLU A 36 -23.62 6.91 8.56
CA GLU A 36 -22.23 7.05 9.00
C GLU A 36 -21.39 5.84 8.56
N LEU A 37 -21.90 4.61 8.73
CA LEU A 37 -21.25 3.38 8.27
C LEU A 37 -21.15 3.31 6.74
N PHE A 38 -22.17 3.78 6.01
CA PHE A 38 -22.15 3.85 4.55
C PHE A 38 -21.03 4.79 4.07
N PHE A 39 -20.91 5.98 4.66
CA PHE A 39 -19.85 6.92 4.33
C PHE A 39 -18.47 6.40 4.74
N LEU A 40 -18.35 5.77 5.90
CA LEU A 40 -17.10 5.16 6.36
C LEU A 40 -16.63 4.04 5.42
N ALA A 41 -17.53 3.11 5.05
CA ALA A 41 -17.23 2.04 4.11
C ALA A 41 -16.88 2.60 2.72
N GLY A 42 -17.58 3.66 2.28
CA GLY A 42 -17.27 4.43 1.07
C GLY A 42 -15.86 5.02 1.08
N ALA A 43 -15.49 5.69 2.18
CA ALA A 43 -14.16 6.27 2.35
C ALA A 43 -13.07 5.18 2.35
N LEU A 44 -13.28 4.07 3.06
CA LEU A 44 -12.36 2.93 3.07
C LEU A 44 -12.19 2.31 1.69
N LEU A 45 -13.29 2.09 0.97
CA LEU A 45 -13.24 1.51 -0.37
C LEU A 45 -12.60 2.46 -1.37
N PHE A 46 -12.83 3.77 -1.22
CA PHE A 46 -12.12 4.79 -1.99
C PHE A 46 -10.62 4.73 -1.73
N VAL A 47 -10.19 4.77 -0.46
CA VAL A 47 -8.76 4.67 -0.08
C VAL A 47 -8.15 3.38 -0.63
N PHE A 48 -8.83 2.24 -0.50
CA PHE A 48 -8.34 0.96 -1.02
C PHE A 48 -8.28 0.94 -2.55
N SER A 49 -9.29 1.43 -3.25
CA SER A 49 -9.31 1.50 -4.72
C SER A 49 -8.19 2.38 -5.24
N VAL A 50 -7.99 3.51 -4.57
CA VAL A 50 -6.91 4.44 -4.80
C VAL A 50 -5.56 3.73 -4.61
N LEU A 51 -5.34 2.98 -3.52
CA LEU A 51 -4.15 2.14 -3.30
C LEU A 51 -3.94 1.05 -4.38
N VAL A 52 -5.01 0.38 -4.83
CA VAL A 52 -4.94 -0.65 -5.88
C VAL A 52 -4.54 -0.03 -7.22
N ILE A 53 -5.17 1.09 -7.59
CA ILE A 53 -4.79 1.88 -8.77
C ILE A 53 -3.34 2.35 -8.64
N PHE A 54 -2.91 2.75 -7.44
CA PHE A 54 -1.52 3.13 -7.16
C PHE A 54 -0.53 1.98 -7.37
N SER A 55 -0.88 0.75 -6.98
CA SER A 55 -0.05 -0.44 -7.24
C SER A 55 0.07 -0.81 -8.72
N ALA A 56 -0.92 -0.42 -9.53
CA ALA A 56 -1.04 -0.80 -10.93
C ALA A 56 -0.35 0.20 -11.88
N ILE A 57 -0.42 1.51 -11.60
CA ILE A 57 -0.01 2.56 -12.56
C ILE A 57 1.46 3.02 -12.36
N GLY A 58 2.08 2.70 -11.22
CA GLY A 58 3.49 3.01 -10.94
C GLY A 58 3.72 4.40 -10.32
N PHE A 59 4.95 4.62 -9.84
CA PHE A 59 5.27 5.69 -8.87
C PHE A 59 5.04 7.13 -9.36
N LYS A 60 5.22 7.40 -10.66
CA LYS A 60 5.04 8.76 -11.19
C LYS A 60 3.59 9.23 -11.11
N SER A 61 2.65 8.39 -11.53
CA SER A 61 1.22 8.69 -11.44
C SER A 61 0.75 8.71 -9.99
N PHE A 62 1.32 7.83 -9.15
CA PHE A 62 1.14 7.85 -7.70
C PHE A 62 1.54 9.19 -7.09
N ALA A 63 2.74 9.71 -7.39
CA ALA A 63 3.21 10.98 -6.83
C ALA A 63 2.28 12.14 -7.21
N LEU A 64 1.81 12.18 -8.45
CA LEU A 64 0.86 13.20 -8.92
C LEU A 64 -0.50 13.12 -8.20
N PHE A 65 -1.07 11.93 -8.10
CA PHE A 65 -2.35 11.73 -7.41
C PHE A 65 -2.24 11.99 -5.91
N LEU A 66 -1.18 11.52 -5.26
CA LEU A 66 -0.93 11.77 -3.85
C LEU A 66 -0.76 13.27 -3.59
N THR A 67 -0.10 14.00 -4.48
CA THR A 67 0.05 15.46 -4.35
C THR A 67 -1.30 16.15 -4.43
N LEU A 68 -2.15 15.78 -5.40
CA LEU A 68 -3.50 16.32 -5.53
C LEU A 68 -4.37 16.00 -4.31
N PHE A 69 -4.35 14.74 -3.87
CA PHE A 69 -5.11 14.28 -2.71
C PHE A 69 -4.63 14.96 -1.41
N ALA A 70 -3.32 15.04 -1.20
CA ALA A 70 -2.74 15.74 -0.06
C ALA A 70 -3.10 17.23 -0.05
N ALA A 71 -3.18 17.87 -1.22
CA ALA A 71 -3.64 19.26 -1.35
C ALA A 71 -5.12 19.41 -0.97
N ILE A 72 -5.99 18.50 -1.43
CA ILE A 72 -7.41 18.49 -1.04
C ILE A 72 -7.55 18.29 0.48
N VAL A 73 -6.82 17.32 1.03
CA VAL A 73 -6.83 17.02 2.47
C VAL A 73 -6.30 18.22 3.27
N LEU A 74 -5.30 18.94 2.77
CA LEU A 74 -4.78 20.14 3.43
C LEU A 74 -5.84 21.24 3.52
N VAL A 75 -6.60 21.43 2.43
CA VAL A 75 -7.67 22.44 2.36
C VAL A 75 -8.86 22.07 3.27
N VAL A 76 -9.22 20.78 3.33
CA VAL A 76 -10.43 20.33 4.05
C VAL A 76 -10.16 20.01 5.53
N PHE A 77 -9.04 19.34 5.82
CA PHE A 77 -8.71 18.78 7.14
C PHE A 77 -7.47 19.42 7.78
N GLY A 78 -6.83 20.37 7.11
CA GLY A 78 -5.64 21.05 7.63
C GLY A 78 -4.38 20.18 7.63
N ILE A 79 -3.33 20.70 8.28
CA ILE A 79 -1.99 20.12 8.20
C ILE A 79 -1.87 18.76 8.90
N GLU A 80 -2.63 18.55 9.98
CA GLU A 80 -2.65 17.28 10.72
C GLU A 80 -3.20 16.14 9.86
N GLY A 81 -4.30 16.39 9.15
CA GLY A 81 -4.90 15.42 8.22
C GLY A 81 -3.94 15.07 7.08
N THR A 82 -3.25 16.08 6.52
CA THR A 82 -2.27 15.84 5.46
C THR A 82 -1.08 15.02 5.96
N LEU A 83 -0.55 15.33 7.16
CA LEU A 83 0.54 14.57 7.76
C LEU A 83 0.15 13.11 7.98
N LEU A 84 -1.07 12.86 8.47
CA LEU A 84 -1.59 11.51 8.68
C LEU A 84 -1.69 10.73 7.36
N VAL A 85 -2.27 11.34 6.32
CA VAL A 85 -2.40 10.71 4.99
C VAL A 85 -1.06 10.42 4.34
N VAL A 86 -0.12 11.37 4.39
CA VAL A 86 1.24 11.19 3.84
C VAL A 86 1.97 10.11 4.62
N GLY A 87 1.88 10.12 5.95
CA GLY A 87 2.48 9.11 6.82
C GLY A 87 1.95 7.70 6.55
N MET A 88 0.62 7.53 6.46
CA MET A 88 -0.01 6.25 6.12
C MET A 88 0.44 5.77 4.75
N THR A 89 0.44 6.66 3.76
CA THR A 89 0.83 6.32 2.38
C THR A 89 2.29 5.90 2.31
N TYR A 90 3.19 6.62 2.99
CA TYR A 90 4.59 6.25 3.12
C TYR A 90 4.74 4.87 3.77
N PHE A 91 4.01 4.62 4.85
CA PHE A 91 4.07 3.35 5.57
C PHE A 91 3.57 2.17 4.71
N PHE A 92 2.41 2.30 4.07
CA PHE A 92 1.84 1.24 3.23
C PHE A 92 2.72 0.97 2.00
N TRP A 93 3.10 2.02 1.25
CA TRP A 93 3.93 1.85 0.06
C TRP A 93 5.33 1.35 0.40
N GLY A 94 5.94 1.92 1.44
CA GLY A 94 7.23 1.47 1.95
C GLY A 94 7.21 0.01 2.39
N SER A 95 6.11 -0.46 2.97
CA SER A 95 5.94 -1.87 3.35
C SER A 95 5.84 -2.79 2.13
N ILE A 96 5.05 -2.41 1.12
CA ILE A 96 4.93 -3.19 -0.15
C ILE A 96 6.30 -3.25 -0.84
N PHE A 97 6.94 -2.11 -1.03
CA PHE A 97 8.24 -2.01 -1.69
C PHE A 97 9.30 -2.86 -0.97
N ALA A 98 9.39 -2.74 0.35
CA ALA A 98 10.35 -3.49 1.14
C ALA A 98 10.07 -5.00 1.12
N MET A 99 8.79 -5.41 1.12
CA MET A 99 8.43 -6.82 0.96
C MET A 99 8.85 -7.36 -0.41
N GLU A 100 8.57 -6.64 -1.49
CA GLU A 100 8.99 -7.03 -2.84
C GLU A 100 10.52 -7.12 -2.96
N VAL A 101 11.25 -6.18 -2.33
CA VAL A 101 12.73 -6.25 -2.26
C VAL A 101 13.19 -7.51 -1.52
N LEU A 102 12.54 -7.88 -0.42
CA LEU A 102 12.86 -9.11 0.32
C LEU A 102 12.55 -10.37 -0.50
N LEU A 103 11.39 -10.43 -1.15
CA LEU A 103 11.02 -11.55 -2.03
C LEU A 103 12.01 -11.69 -3.20
N PHE A 104 12.39 -10.56 -3.80
CA PHE A 104 13.42 -10.51 -4.82
C PHE A 104 14.77 -11.02 -4.31
N TYR A 105 15.19 -10.61 -3.12
CA TYR A 105 16.44 -11.06 -2.51
C TYR A 105 16.47 -12.58 -2.26
N ASN A 106 15.29 -13.17 -2.03
CA ASN A 106 15.10 -14.62 -1.88
C ASN A 106 14.91 -15.36 -3.22
N GLY A 107 15.12 -14.69 -4.37
CA GLY A 107 15.07 -15.31 -5.69
C GLY A 107 13.66 -15.54 -6.25
N VAL A 108 12.64 -14.89 -5.69
CA VAL A 108 11.26 -15.03 -6.16
C VAL A 108 11.10 -14.32 -7.51
N VAL A 109 10.82 -15.09 -8.57
CA VAL A 109 10.71 -14.60 -9.96
C VAL A 109 9.58 -13.59 -10.13
N SER A 110 8.47 -13.72 -9.39
CA SER A 110 7.36 -12.76 -9.47
C SER A 110 7.77 -11.36 -9.00
N ALA A 111 8.57 -11.27 -7.93
CA ALA A 111 9.08 -10.01 -7.42
C ALA A 111 10.06 -9.36 -8.41
N GLN A 112 10.93 -10.16 -9.05
CA GLN A 112 11.80 -9.66 -10.12
C GLN A 112 11.00 -9.05 -11.27
N LYS A 113 9.98 -9.77 -11.77
CA LYS A 113 9.09 -9.25 -12.83
C LYS A 113 8.36 -7.98 -12.40
N TRP A 114 7.91 -7.91 -11.16
CA TRP A 114 7.26 -6.73 -10.62
C TRP A 114 8.15 -5.48 -10.73
N PHE A 115 9.44 -5.60 -10.41
CA PHE A 115 10.42 -4.53 -10.58
C PHE A 115 10.72 -4.22 -12.06
N GLU A 116 10.91 -5.23 -12.90
CA GLU A 116 11.20 -5.05 -14.34
C GLU A 116 10.06 -4.34 -15.09
N GLU A 117 8.82 -4.60 -14.70
CA GLU A 117 7.62 -3.99 -15.29
C GLU A 117 7.43 -2.53 -14.87
N ARG A 118 7.82 -2.19 -13.63
CA ARG A 118 7.45 -0.91 -12.99
C ARG A 118 8.60 0.09 -12.88
N TYR A 119 9.85 -0.37 -12.94
CA TYR A 119 11.01 0.45 -12.61
C TYR A 119 12.06 0.50 -13.70
N THR A 120 12.62 1.69 -13.90
CA THR A 120 13.99 1.82 -14.39
C THR A 120 14.96 1.83 -13.23
N TYR A 121 16.24 1.57 -13.49
CA TYR A 121 17.26 1.61 -12.42
C TYR A 121 17.28 2.96 -11.68
N LYS A 122 17.10 4.08 -12.41
CA LYS A 122 17.07 5.41 -11.80
C LYS A 122 15.87 5.61 -10.88
N SER A 123 14.68 5.18 -11.29
CA SER A 123 13.46 5.25 -10.47
C SER A 123 13.58 4.36 -9.23
N PHE A 124 14.05 3.12 -9.43
CA PHE A 124 14.26 2.17 -8.35
C PHE A 124 15.22 2.73 -7.31
N LYS A 125 16.34 3.29 -7.74
CA LYS A 125 17.34 3.88 -6.84
C LYS A 125 16.75 5.01 -5.98
N HIS A 126 15.89 5.87 -6.53
CA HIS A 126 15.26 6.94 -5.75
C HIS A 126 14.31 6.37 -4.68
N GLU A 127 13.44 5.44 -5.06
CA GLU A 127 12.50 4.82 -4.11
C GLU A 127 13.21 3.96 -3.07
N TYR A 128 14.26 3.25 -3.47
CA TYR A 128 15.12 2.50 -2.58
C TYR A 128 15.69 3.36 -1.45
N TYR A 129 16.16 4.58 -1.75
CA TYR A 129 16.61 5.50 -0.71
C TYR A 129 15.47 6.09 0.11
N ALA A 130 14.35 6.44 -0.52
CA ALA A 130 13.19 6.99 0.16
C ALA A 130 12.60 6.00 1.19
N PHE A 131 12.55 4.71 0.85
CA PHE A 131 12.01 3.64 1.68
C PHE A 131 13.07 2.85 2.44
N TYR A 132 14.32 3.33 2.47
CA TYR A 132 15.40 2.71 3.24
C TYR A 132 15.05 2.53 4.73
N PRO A 133 14.44 3.52 5.42
CA PRO A 133 13.98 3.34 6.80
C PRO A 133 13.00 2.18 6.96
N MET A 134 12.09 1.99 6.00
CA MET A 134 11.09 0.91 6.02
C MET A 134 11.71 -0.47 5.77
N MET A 135 12.69 -0.56 4.86
CA MET A 135 13.47 -1.78 4.66
C MET A 135 14.22 -2.18 5.93
N LEU A 136 14.82 -1.20 6.62
CA LEU A 136 15.51 -1.43 7.90
C LEU A 136 14.52 -1.87 9.00
N MET A 137 13.34 -1.26 9.06
CA MET A 137 12.29 -1.66 9.98
C MET A 137 11.85 -3.11 9.75
N LEU A 138 11.57 -3.50 8.50
CA LEU A 138 11.20 -4.88 8.14
C LEU A 138 12.33 -5.87 8.39
N TYR A 139 13.57 -5.46 8.16
CA TYR A 139 14.74 -6.24 8.53
C TYR A 139 14.79 -6.51 10.04
N VAL A 140 14.59 -5.49 10.88
CA VAL A 140 14.51 -5.67 12.34
C VAL A 140 13.34 -6.59 12.70
N LEU A 141 12.16 -6.41 12.10
CA LEU A 141 11.00 -7.29 12.33
C LEU A 141 11.30 -8.76 11.97
N LEU A 142 11.96 -9.01 10.84
CA LEU A 142 12.20 -10.37 10.32
C LEU A 142 13.48 -11.02 10.82
N GLU A 143 14.46 -10.25 11.29
CA GLU A 143 15.64 -10.82 11.93
C GLU A 143 15.51 -10.85 13.45
N TRP A 144 15.12 -9.74 14.07
CA TRP A 144 15.18 -9.61 15.52
C TRP A 144 14.10 -10.43 16.22
N ILE A 145 12.88 -10.47 15.66
CA ILE A 145 11.78 -11.25 16.25
C ILE A 145 12.03 -12.76 16.11
N PRO A 146 12.35 -13.32 14.93
CA PRO A 146 12.63 -14.76 14.83
C PRO A 146 13.93 -15.16 15.53
N HIS A 147 14.91 -14.26 15.64
CA HIS A 147 16.11 -14.54 16.43
C HIS A 147 15.78 -14.66 17.93
N PHE A 148 14.90 -13.80 18.45
CA PHE A 148 14.46 -13.85 19.84
C PHE A 148 13.56 -15.07 20.12
N PHE A 149 12.66 -15.43 19.19
CA PHE A 149 11.68 -16.50 19.40
C PHE A 149 12.07 -17.90 18.87
N TYR A 150 12.78 -17.99 17.73
CA TYR A 150 12.97 -19.23 16.97
C TYR A 150 14.44 -19.63 16.69
N ARG A 151 15.43 -18.78 17.00
CA ARG A 151 16.88 -19.05 16.78
C ARG A 151 17.25 -19.52 15.36
N GLU A 152 16.48 -19.14 14.35
CA GLU A 152 16.75 -19.54 12.96
C GLU A 152 17.89 -18.71 12.31
N ARG A 153 18.49 -19.26 11.26
CA ARG A 153 19.63 -18.63 10.55
C ARG A 153 19.18 -17.34 9.89
N LEU A 154 19.79 -16.24 10.33
CA LEU A 154 19.62 -14.89 9.81
C LEU A 154 19.73 -14.87 8.27
N LEU A 155 18.68 -14.35 7.62
CA LEU A 155 18.75 -13.92 6.24
C LEU A 155 19.69 -12.71 6.20
N LYS A 156 20.97 -12.92 5.88
CA LYS A 156 21.96 -11.84 5.66
C LYS A 156 21.51 -10.97 4.48
N PHE A 157 20.55 -10.09 4.70
CA PHE A 157 20.11 -9.10 3.74
C PHE A 157 21.22 -8.06 3.62
N SER A 158 21.84 -7.98 2.45
CA SER A 158 22.82 -6.95 2.15
C SER A 158 22.14 -5.92 1.26
N PRO A 159 21.77 -4.74 1.80
CA PRO A 159 21.07 -3.71 1.04
C PRO A 159 21.87 -3.31 -0.22
N SER A 160 23.20 -3.23 -0.10
CA SER A 160 24.13 -2.93 -1.19
C SER A 160 24.13 -3.96 -2.32
N LYS A 161 23.97 -5.26 -2.02
CA LYS A 161 23.84 -6.29 -3.05
C LYS A 161 22.56 -6.15 -3.88
N VAL A 162 21.45 -5.74 -3.26
CA VAL A 162 20.18 -5.53 -3.99
C VAL A 162 20.35 -4.48 -5.08
N LEU A 163 20.97 -3.33 -4.75
CA LEU A 163 21.24 -2.27 -5.71
C LEU A 163 22.13 -2.72 -6.86
N GLU A 164 23.15 -3.52 -6.59
CA GLU A 164 24.10 -4.03 -7.59
C GLU A 164 23.41 -5.01 -8.56
N VAL A 165 22.62 -5.95 -8.04
CA VAL A 165 21.89 -6.92 -8.86
C VAL A 165 20.79 -6.20 -9.67
N MET A 166 20.07 -5.27 -9.06
CA MET A 166 19.03 -4.48 -9.75
C MET A 166 19.62 -3.61 -10.87
N LYS A 167 20.87 -3.17 -10.77
CA LYS A 167 21.56 -2.46 -11.87
C LYS A 167 21.76 -3.34 -13.10
N GLY A 168 21.98 -4.64 -12.91
CA GLY A 168 22.14 -5.61 -14.00
C GLY A 168 20.83 -6.05 -14.64
N ILE A 169 19.72 -6.03 -13.89
CA ILE A 169 18.41 -6.52 -14.32
C ILE A 169 17.55 -5.38 -14.90
N LEU A 170 17.57 -4.20 -14.29
CA LEU A 170 16.70 -3.10 -14.67
C LEU A 170 17.27 -2.28 -15.83
N LYS A 171 16.37 -1.74 -16.66
CA LYS A 171 16.74 -0.93 -17.82
C LYS A 171 17.51 0.34 -17.40
N PRO A 172 18.59 0.72 -18.12
CA PRO A 172 19.52 1.79 -17.71
C PRO A 172 19.02 3.24 -17.89
N ARG A 173 17.70 3.50 -18.01
CA ARG A 173 17.17 4.86 -18.23
C ARG A 173 16.92 5.64 -16.93
#